data_AF-A0A7N6F909-F1
#
_entry.id   AF-A0A7N6F909-F1
#
_cell.length_a   1.000
_cell.length_b   1.000
_cell.length_c   1.000
_cell.angle_alpha   90.00
_cell.angle_beta   90.00
_cell.angle_gamma   90.00
#
_symmetry.space_group_name_H-M   'P 1'
#
loop_
_entity.id
_entity.type
_entity.pdbx_description
1 polymer ?
#
loop_
_entity_poly.entity_id
_entity_poly.type
_entity_poly.pdbx_seq_one_letter_code
_entity_poly.pdbx_strand_id
1 'polypeptide(L)'
;MQFMLLFSRQGKLRLQKWYVPLSDKEKKKITRELVQTVLARKPKMCSFLEWRDLKIVYKRYASLYFCCAIEDQDNELITLEIIHRYVELLDKYFGSVCELDIIFNFEKAYFILDEFLLGGEAQETSKKNVLKAIEQADLLQELE
;
A
#
# COMPACT_ATOMS: atom_id res chain seq x y z
N MET A 1 -0.93 11.86 1.46
CA MET A 1 -0.57 10.85 0.40
C MET A 1 -1.59 10.83 -0.75
N GLN A 2 -1.17 10.72 -2.02
CA GLN A 2 -2.09 10.70 -3.18
C GLN A 2 -2.60 9.30 -3.56
N PHE A 3 -1.72 8.29 -3.56
CA PHE A 3 -2.10 6.91 -3.86
C PHE A 3 -1.08 5.92 -3.33
N MET A 4 -1.52 4.66 -3.18
CA MET A 4 -0.71 3.52 -2.80
C MET A 4 -0.94 2.37 -3.80
N LEU A 5 0.15 1.81 -4.31
CA LEU A 5 0.17 0.68 -5.23
C LEU A 5 0.93 -0.49 -4.62
N LEU A 6 0.37 -1.68 -4.75
CA LEU A 6 1.07 -2.94 -4.50
C LEU A 6 1.15 -3.72 -5.80
N PHE A 7 2.34 -4.17 -6.17
CA PHE A 7 2.55 -4.98 -7.37
C PHE A 7 3.66 -5.99 -7.19
N SER A 8 3.58 -7.09 -7.93
CA SER A 8 4.55 -8.16 -7.89
C SER A 8 5.82 -7.81 -8.68
N ARG A 9 6.86 -8.62 -8.51
CA ARG A 9 8.09 -8.57 -9.33
C ARG A 9 7.82 -8.72 -10.84
N GLN A 10 6.70 -9.33 -11.22
CA GLN A 10 6.27 -9.46 -12.63
C GLN A 10 5.49 -8.23 -13.12
N GLY A 11 5.30 -7.20 -12.28
CA GLY A 11 4.51 -6.02 -12.60
C GLY A 11 3.00 -6.23 -12.53
N LYS A 12 2.53 -7.35 -11.94
CA LYS A 12 1.11 -7.59 -11.74
C LYS A 12 0.61 -6.80 -10.53
N LEU A 13 -0.38 -5.95 -10.73
CA LEU A 13 -1.00 -5.16 -9.68
C LEU A 13 -1.79 -6.08 -8.73
N ARG A 14 -1.64 -5.86 -7.43
CA ARG A 14 -2.34 -6.58 -6.35
C ARG A 14 -3.32 -5.69 -5.60
N LEU A 15 -2.94 -4.43 -5.40
CA LEU A 15 -3.78 -3.42 -4.75
C LEU A 15 -3.49 -2.05 -5.38
N GLN A 16 -4.53 -1.23 -5.52
CA GLN A 16 -4.42 0.19 -5.88
C GLN A 16 -5.42 1.02 -5.09
N LYS A 17 -4.94 1.86 -4.19
CA LYS A 17 -5.75 2.81 -3.46
C LYS A 17 -5.44 4.22 -3.96
N TRP A 18 -6.46 4.92 -4.44
CA TRP A 18 -6.36 6.29 -4.93
C TRP A 18 -7.11 7.20 -3.97
N TYR A 19 -6.40 8.14 -3.34
CA TYR A 19 -6.99 9.10 -2.40
C TYR A 19 -7.39 10.41 -3.08
N VAL A 20 -6.98 10.59 -4.34
CA VAL A 20 -7.35 11.71 -5.20
C VAL A 20 -8.24 11.25 -6.37
N PRO A 21 -9.22 12.07 -6.80
CA PRO A 21 -10.08 11.73 -7.91
C PRO A 21 -9.32 11.83 -9.23
N LEU A 22 -9.07 10.68 -9.86
CA LEU A 22 -8.42 10.57 -11.18
C LEU A 22 -9.26 9.73 -12.12
N SER A 23 -9.20 10.01 -13.42
CA SER A 23 -9.87 9.17 -14.42
C SER A 23 -9.19 7.80 -14.53
N ASP A 24 -9.93 6.76 -14.89
CA ASP A 24 -9.36 5.41 -15.05
C ASP A 24 -8.26 5.34 -16.12
N LYS A 25 -8.33 6.22 -17.12
CA LYS A 25 -7.29 6.36 -18.15
C LYS A 25 -5.99 6.85 -17.53
N GLU A 26 -6.06 7.86 -16.66
CA GLU A 26 -4.90 8.39 -15.95
C GLU A 26 -4.34 7.38 -14.96
N LYS A 27 -5.20 6.76 -14.13
CA LYS A 27 -4.79 5.70 -13.20
C LYS A 27 -4.01 4.59 -13.91
N LYS A 28 -4.53 4.07 -15.03
CA LYS A 28 -3.84 3.04 -15.83
C LYS A 28 -2.50 3.52 -16.39
N LYS A 29 -2.41 4.77 -16.84
CA LYS A 29 -1.16 5.37 -17.35
C LYS A 29 -0.12 5.47 -16.24
N ILE A 30 -0.50 6.04 -15.09
CA ILE A 30 0.36 6.24 -13.93
C ILE A 30 0.86 4.90 -13.39
N THR A 31 -0.04 3.93 -13.18
CA THR A 31 0.33 2.59 -12.70
C THR A 31 1.34 1.93 -13.63
N ARG A 32 1.13 1.96 -14.95
CA ARG A 32 2.06 1.36 -15.91
C ARG A 32 3.44 2.01 -15.85
N GLU A 33 3.47 3.34 -15.85
CA GLU A 33 4.71 4.14 -15.82
C GLU A 33 5.51 3.89 -14.54
N LEU A 34 4.87 3.94 -13.37
CA LEU A 34 5.52 3.76 -12.08
C LEU A 34 5.97 2.32 -11.84
N VAL A 35 5.16 1.33 -12.21
CA VAL A 35 5.56 -0.08 -12.10
C VAL A 35 6.81 -0.36 -12.94
N GLN A 36 6.85 0.13 -14.18
CA GLN A 36 8.03 -0.01 -15.04
C GLN A 36 9.25 0.69 -14.45
N THR A 37 9.07 1.92 -13.97
CA THR A 37 10.15 2.72 -13.39
C THR A 37 10.74 2.07 -12.13
N VAL A 38 9.90 1.61 -11.20
CA VAL A 38 10.34 0.98 -9.96
C VAL A 38 11.01 -0.38 -10.24
N LEU A 39 10.46 -1.20 -11.15
CA LEU A 39 11.04 -2.51 -11.48
C LEU A 39 12.38 -2.42 -12.22
N ALA A 40 12.64 -1.33 -12.94
CA ALA A 40 13.92 -1.09 -13.60
C ALA A 40 15.07 -0.73 -12.64
N ARG A 41 14.77 -0.39 -11.37
CA ARG A 41 15.77 0.06 -10.40
C ARG A 41 16.57 -1.09 -9.79
N LYS A 42 17.85 -0.83 -9.50
CA LYS A 42 18.75 -1.81 -8.85
C LYS A 42 18.48 -1.88 -7.34
N PRO A 43 18.69 -3.04 -6.68
CA PRO A 43 18.34 -3.22 -5.26
C PRO A 43 19.00 -2.27 -4.25
N LYS A 44 20.15 -1.67 -4.57
CA LYS A 44 20.88 -0.73 -3.68
C LYS A 44 20.54 0.75 -3.92
N MET A 45 19.62 1.03 -4.85
CA MET A 45 19.19 2.41 -5.10
C MET A 45 18.31 2.92 -3.97
N CYS A 46 18.22 4.26 -3.86
CA CYS A 46 17.36 4.91 -2.88
C CYS A 46 15.90 4.46 -3.03
N SER A 47 15.23 4.30 -1.88
CA SER A 47 13.79 4.01 -1.78
C SER A 47 12.90 5.20 -2.19
N PHE A 48 13.49 6.36 -2.46
CA PHE A 48 12.80 7.58 -2.87
C PHE A 48 13.17 7.93 -4.31
N LEU A 49 12.21 8.48 -5.04
CA LEU A 49 12.42 9.03 -6.37
C LEU A 49 11.51 10.25 -6.56
N GLU A 50 12.01 11.23 -7.29
CA GLU A 50 11.19 12.33 -7.79
C GLU A 50 10.47 11.85 -9.04
N TRP A 51 9.17 12.10 -9.11
CA TRP A 51 8.34 11.75 -10.24
C TRP A 51 7.31 12.84 -10.46
N ARG A 52 7.52 13.63 -11.53
CA ARG A 52 6.74 14.85 -11.77
C ARG A 52 6.84 15.77 -10.54
N ASP A 53 5.73 16.36 -10.11
CA ASP A 53 5.65 17.23 -8.94
C ASP A 53 5.41 16.45 -7.63
N LEU A 54 5.67 15.14 -7.62
CA LEU A 54 5.46 14.25 -6.48
C LEU A 54 6.74 13.49 -6.14
N LYS A 55 6.78 12.98 -4.91
CA LYS A 55 7.79 12.04 -4.45
C LYS A 55 7.19 10.65 -4.37
N ILE A 56 7.89 9.65 -4.90
CA ILE A 56 7.48 8.25 -4.77
C ILE A 56 8.38 7.57 -3.76
N VAL A 57 7.75 6.99 -2.75
CA VAL A 57 8.38 6.17 -1.72
C VAL A 57 8.04 4.72 -2.01
N TYR A 58 9.05 3.87 -2.18
CA TYR A 58 8.82 2.46 -2.43
C TYR A 58 9.73 1.55 -1.59
N LYS A 59 9.18 0.39 -1.24
CA LYS A 59 9.89 -0.67 -0.56
C LYS A 59 9.48 -2.03 -1.09
N ARG A 60 10.46 -2.91 -1.23
CA ARG A 60 10.25 -4.30 -1.62
C ARG A 60 10.24 -5.21 -0.38
N TYR A 61 9.20 -6.03 -0.25
CA TYR A 61 9.09 -7.12 0.72
C TYR A 61 8.89 -8.43 -0.05
N ALA A 62 9.85 -9.36 0.06
CA ALA A 62 9.87 -10.60 -0.71
C ALA A 62 9.66 -10.40 -2.23
N SER A 63 8.52 -10.83 -2.78
CA SER A 63 8.14 -10.68 -4.20
C SER A 63 7.30 -9.43 -4.49
N LEU A 64 6.86 -8.70 -3.46
CA LEU A 64 5.96 -7.57 -3.56
C LEU A 64 6.68 -6.23 -3.42
N TYR A 65 6.23 -5.27 -4.20
CA TYR A 65 6.61 -3.86 -4.13
C TYR A 65 5.43 -3.07 -3.61
N PHE A 66 5.71 -2.25 -2.60
CA PHE A 66 4.79 -1.27 -2.03
C PHE A 66 5.29 0.10 -2.46
N CYS A 67 4.40 0.92 -2.99
CA CYS A 67 4.76 2.17 -3.65
C CYS A 67 3.71 3.24 -3.31
N CYS A 68 4.12 4.30 -2.64
CA CYS A 68 3.26 5.43 -2.28
C CYS A 68 3.72 6.70 -3.01
N ALA A 69 2.76 7.51 -3.45
CA ALA A 69 3.04 8.86 -3.94
C ALA A 69 2.63 9.88 -2.88
N ILE A 70 3.57 10.77 -2.54
CA ILE A 70 3.41 11.80 -1.52
C ILE A 70 3.78 13.17 -2.10
N GLU A 71 3.34 14.22 -1.42
CA GLU A 71 3.60 15.60 -1.82
C GLU A 71 5.00 16.05 -1.38
N ASP A 72 5.49 17.17 -1.92
CA ASP A 72 6.88 17.60 -1.68
C ASP A 72 7.14 17.93 -0.19
N GLN A 73 6.13 18.44 0.52
CA GLN A 73 6.20 18.76 1.94
C GLN A 73 6.13 17.54 2.87
N ASP A 74 5.75 16.36 2.35
CA ASP A 74 5.60 15.16 3.15
C ASP A 74 6.96 14.52 3.47
N ASN A 75 7.04 13.85 4.63
CA ASN A 75 8.25 13.16 5.05
C ASN A 75 8.35 11.74 4.45
N GLU A 76 9.42 11.50 3.70
CA GLU A 76 9.64 10.24 2.99
C GLU A 76 9.90 9.08 3.97
N LEU A 77 10.58 9.33 5.10
CA LEU A 77 10.89 8.32 6.11
C LEU A 77 9.63 7.89 6.87
N ILE A 78 8.76 8.84 7.22
CA ILE A 78 7.47 8.53 7.85
C ILE A 78 6.60 7.71 6.88
N THR A 79 6.60 8.04 5.59
CA THR A 79 5.88 7.25 4.58
C THR A 79 6.45 5.84 4.45
N LEU A 80 7.78 5.68 4.56
CA LEU A 80 8.41 4.36 4.57
C LEU A 80 7.99 3.54 5.79
N GLU A 81 7.85 4.18 6.95
CA GLU A 81 7.30 3.56 8.18
C GLU A 81 5.80 3.22 8.03
N ILE A 82 5.00 4.04 7.35
CA ILE A 82 3.60 3.72 7.03
C ILE A 82 3.54 2.43 6.19
N ILE A 83 4.39 2.30 5.17
CA ILE A 83 4.48 1.07 4.37
C ILE A 83 4.85 -0.11 5.27
N HIS A 84 5.88 0.03 6.11
CA HIS A 84 6.30 -1.04 7.00
C HIS A 84 5.19 -1.45 7.96
N ARG A 85 4.51 -0.47 8.57
CA ARG A 85 3.38 -0.69 9.46
C ARG A 85 2.25 -1.46 8.79
N TYR A 86 1.91 -1.12 7.56
CA TYR A 86 0.89 -1.84 6.81
C TYR A 86 1.29 -3.30 6.55
N VAL A 87 2.56 -3.56 6.25
CA VAL A 87 3.07 -4.94 6.12
C VAL A 87 2.97 -5.70 7.44
N GLU A 88 3.29 -5.08 8.57
CA GLU A 88 3.15 -5.71 9.90
C GLU A 88 1.68 -6.02 10.25
N LEU A 89 0.74 -5.15 9.84
CA LEU A 89 -0.70 -5.37 10.02
C LEU A 89 -1.17 -6.57 9.21
N LEU A 90 -0.77 -6.63 7.93
CA LEU A 90 -1.06 -7.78 7.06
C LEU A 90 -0.46 -9.07 7.62
N ASP A 91 0.81 -9.03 8.07
CA ASP A 91 1.50 -10.20 8.62
C ASP A 91 0.81 -10.75 9.87
N LYS A 92 0.36 -9.85 10.75
CA LYS A 92 -0.33 -10.23 11.97
C LYS A 92 -1.76 -10.72 11.73
N TYR A 93 -2.46 -10.18 10.74
CA TYR A 93 -3.80 -10.63 10.36
C TYR A 93 -3.78 -12.01 9.67
N PHE A 94 -2.92 -12.18 8.65
CA PHE A 94 -2.86 -13.43 7.88
C PHE A 94 -2.02 -14.53 8.54
N GLY A 95 -1.11 -14.18 9.46
CA GLY A 95 -0.23 -15.12 10.12
C GLY A 95 0.88 -15.65 9.21
N SER A 96 1.96 -14.88 9.02
CA SER A 96 3.01 -15.09 8.02
C SER A 96 2.56 -14.79 6.60
N VAL A 97 2.25 -13.52 6.34
CA VAL A 97 1.63 -13.08 5.08
C VAL A 97 2.52 -13.38 3.87
N CYS A 98 1.91 -13.90 2.82
CA CYS A 98 2.52 -14.07 1.51
C CYS A 98 1.73 -13.36 0.40
N GLU A 99 2.31 -13.28 -0.80
CA GLU A 99 1.63 -12.65 -1.94
C GLU A 99 0.31 -13.34 -2.32
N LEU A 100 0.21 -14.66 -2.13
CA LEU A 100 -1.02 -15.39 -2.44
C LEU A 100 -2.16 -14.99 -1.51
N ASP A 101 -1.90 -14.73 -0.22
CA ASP A 101 -2.93 -14.31 0.73
C ASP A 101 -3.59 -13.00 0.29
N ILE A 102 -2.79 -12.05 -0.20
CA ILE A 102 -3.29 -10.78 -0.75
C ILE A 102 -4.05 -10.99 -2.06
N ILE A 103 -3.66 -11.96 -2.88
CA ILE A 103 -4.37 -12.27 -4.14
C ILE A 103 -5.74 -12.87 -3.86
N PHE A 104 -5.81 -13.82 -2.93
CA PHE A 104 -7.05 -14.53 -2.62
C PHE A 104 -7.99 -13.74 -1.72
N ASN A 105 -7.47 -12.88 -0.84
CA ASN A 105 -8.23 -12.07 0.11
C ASN A 105 -7.96 -10.58 -0.10
N PHE A 106 -8.06 -10.11 -1.35
CA PHE A 106 -7.70 -8.73 -1.70
C PHE A 106 -8.60 -7.72 -1.00
N GLU A 107 -9.87 -8.05 -0.82
CA GLU A 107 -10.86 -7.27 -0.08
C GLU A 107 -10.44 -7.07 1.39
N LYS A 108 -9.95 -8.12 2.06
CA LYS A 108 -9.45 -8.01 3.44
C LYS A 108 -8.22 -7.12 3.51
N ALA A 109 -7.33 -7.17 2.52
CA ALA A 109 -6.22 -6.23 2.42
C ALA A 109 -6.72 -4.77 2.27
N TYR A 110 -7.75 -4.51 1.46
CA TYR A 110 -8.37 -3.18 1.39
C TYR A 110 -8.99 -2.76 2.71
N PHE A 111 -9.68 -3.65 3.43
CA PHE A 111 -10.29 -3.32 4.73
C PHE A 111 -9.24 -2.95 5.77
N ILE A 112 -8.16 -3.74 5.87
CA ILE A 112 -7.04 -3.44 6.77
C ILE A 112 -6.39 -2.09 6.39
N LEU A 113 -6.23 -1.83 5.09
CA LEU A 113 -5.69 -0.56 4.62
C LEU A 113 -6.61 0.61 4.99
N ASP A 114 -7.92 0.43 4.83
CA ASP A 114 -8.92 1.46 5.08
C ASP A 114 -9.19 1.72 6.56
N GLU A 115 -8.87 0.77 7.44
CA GLU A 115 -8.85 0.97 8.91
C GLU A 115 -7.55 1.65 9.36
N PHE A 116 -6.47 1.51 8.59
CA PHE A 116 -5.18 2.14 8.90
C PHE A 116 -5.04 3.55 8.32
N LEU A 117 -5.46 3.74 7.07
CA LEU A 117 -5.32 4.97 6.29
C LEU A 117 -6.68 5.46 5.80
N LEU A 118 -6.92 6.76 5.94
CA LEU A 118 -8.12 7.42 5.44
C LEU A 118 -7.76 8.75 4.80
N GLY A 119 -8.30 9.01 3.60
CA GLY A 119 -8.05 10.27 2.89
C GLY A 119 -6.57 10.52 2.53
N GLY A 120 -5.73 9.48 2.56
CA GLY A 120 -4.30 9.61 2.31
C GLY A 120 -3.46 9.89 3.57
N GLU A 121 -4.07 9.88 4.75
CA GLU A 121 -3.40 10.12 6.03
C GLU A 121 -3.62 8.94 6.98
N ALA A 122 -2.71 8.77 7.96
CA ALA A 122 -2.84 7.74 8.98
C ALA A 122 -3.91 8.12 10.00
N GLN A 123 -4.93 7.30 10.17
CA GLN A 123 -6.01 7.55 11.14
C GLN A 123 -5.73 6.89 12.50
N GLU A 124 -5.15 5.68 12.49
CA GLU A 124 -4.85 4.91 13.68
C GLU A 124 -3.40 4.43 13.63
N THR A 125 -2.65 4.75 14.69
CA THR A 125 -1.22 4.44 14.79
C THR A 125 -0.95 3.24 15.69
N SER A 126 -1.95 2.72 16.40
CA SER A 126 -1.86 1.52 17.21
C SER A 126 -2.18 0.28 16.39
N LYS A 127 -1.19 -0.60 16.17
CA LYS A 127 -1.40 -1.92 15.54
C LYS A 127 -2.53 -2.72 16.20
N LYS A 128 -2.61 -2.63 17.53
CA LYS A 128 -3.58 -3.38 18.32
C LYS A 128 -5.01 -2.90 18.04
N ASN A 129 -5.20 -1.61 17.87
CA ASN A 129 -6.53 -1.04 17.65
C ASN A 129 -7.04 -1.38 16.25
N VAL A 130 -6.20 -1.19 15.22
CA VAL A 130 -6.54 -1.57 13.83
C VAL A 130 -6.99 -3.03 13.75
N LEU A 131 -6.18 -3.96 14.28
CA LEU A 131 -6.50 -5.38 14.21
C LEU A 131 -7.78 -5.73 14.98
N LYS A 132 -7.98 -5.13 16.15
CA LYS A 132 -9.21 -5.34 16.93
C LYS A 132 -10.45 -4.84 16.18
N ALA A 133 -10.35 -3.70 15.49
CA ALA A 133 -11.45 -3.17 14.69
C ALA A 133 -11.78 -4.08 13.51
N ILE A 134 -10.76 -4.58 12.79
CA ILE A 134 -10.94 -5.55 11.70
C ILE A 134 -11.55 -6.86 12.21
N GLU A 135 -11.07 -7.42 13.33
CA GLU A 135 -11.64 -8.64 13.93
C GLU A 135 -13.13 -8.45 14.29
N GLN A 136 -13.50 -7.28 14.83
CA GLN A 136 -14.89 -6.96 15.13
C GLN A 136 -15.75 -6.81 13.87
N ALA A 137 -15.20 -6.20 12.81
CA ALA A 137 -15.89 -6.06 11.53
C ALA A 137 -16.10 -7.43 10.87
N ASP A 138 -15.11 -8.32 10.93
CA ASP A 138 -15.21 -9.68 10.40
C ASP A 138 -16.29 -10.49 11.13
N LEU A 139 -16.35 -10.42 12.48
CA LEU A 139 -17.39 -11.08 13.27
C LEU A 139 -18.80 -10.59 12.92
N LEU A 140 -18.96 -9.29 12.67
CA LEU A 140 -20.25 -8.73 12.26
C LEU A 140 -20.64 -9.20 10.85
N GLN A 141 -19.67 -9.28 9.93
CA GLN A 141 -19.88 -9.76 8.58
C GLN A 141 -20.31 -11.24 8.55
N GLU A 142 -19.83 -12.06 9.48
CA GLU A 142 -20.23 -13.49 9.59
C GLU A 142 -21.64 -13.70 10.17
N LEU A 143 -22.20 -12.70 10.84
CA LEU A 143 -23.55 -12.75 11.43
C LEU A 143 -24.66 -12.35 10.44
N GLU A 144 -24.30 -11.78 9.28
CA GLU A 144 -25.21 -11.42 8.19
C GLU A 144 -25.30 -12.52 7.13
#